data_AF-A0A6J0CQC2-F1
#
_entry.id   AF-A0A6J0CQC2-F1
#
_cell.length_a   1.000
_cell.length_b   1.000
_cell.length_c   1.000
_cell.angle_alpha   90.00
_cell.angle_beta   90.00
_cell.angle_gamma   90.00
#
_symmetry.space_group_name_H-M   'P 1'
#
loop_
_entity.id
_entity.type
_entity.pdbx_description
1 polymer ?
#
loop_
_entity_poly.entity_id
_entity_poly.type
_entity_poly.pdbx_seq_one_letter_code
_entity_poly.pdbx_strand_id
1 'polypeptide(L)'
;MAVIYPFMQGLREAAFPAPGKTVTLKSFIPDSGTEFISLTRPLDSHLEHVDFSALLHCLHFEQIIQIFASAVLERKIIFLAEGLSTLSQCIHAAAALLYPFSWAHTYIPVVPESLLATVCCPTPFMVGVQMRFQQEVMDSPMEEVLLVNLCEGTFLLSVGDEKDILPPKLQGDILNSLGQGINELKTSEQINEHVSGPFVQFFVKTVGHYASYIKREASGQGHFQERSFCKAVTSKTKRRFVKKFVKTQLFSLFIQEAEKSRNPPAGYFQKKILEYEEQKKQKKSKEKTVK
;
A
#
# COMPACT_ATOMS: atom_id res chain seq x y z
N MET A 1 19.75 29.30 15.32
CA MET A 1 20.66 28.13 15.33
C MET A 1 20.74 27.43 16.69
N ALA A 2 20.90 28.16 17.82
CA ALA A 2 21.05 27.54 19.16
C ALA A 2 19.80 26.80 19.71
N VAL A 3 18.61 27.06 19.16
CA VAL A 3 17.34 26.58 19.72
C VAL A 3 16.92 25.20 19.19
N ILE A 4 17.36 24.83 17.99
CA ILE A 4 17.04 23.53 17.36
C ILE A 4 17.96 22.41 17.86
N TYR A 5 19.18 22.76 18.26
CA TYR A 5 20.20 21.79 18.64
C TYR A 5 19.79 20.90 19.84
N PRO A 6 19.23 21.44 20.95
CA PRO A 6 18.79 20.61 22.07
C PRO A 6 17.68 19.62 21.69
N PHE A 7 16.75 20.03 20.81
CA PHE A 7 15.71 19.15 20.31
C PHE A 7 16.27 18.02 19.44
N MET A 8 17.14 18.35 18.48
CA MET A 8 17.83 17.36 17.62
C MET A 8 18.71 16.40 18.44
N GLN A 9 19.41 16.91 19.46
CA GLN A 9 20.21 16.11 20.36
C GLN A 9 19.32 15.15 21.18
N GLY A 10 18.21 15.65 21.74
CA GLY A 10 17.25 14.82 22.47
C GLY A 10 16.64 13.72 21.60
N LEU A 11 16.30 14.03 20.33
CA LEU A 11 15.83 13.04 19.35
C LEU A 11 16.86 11.94 19.12
N ARG A 12 18.13 12.33 18.91
CA ARG A 12 19.22 11.40 18.60
C ARG A 12 19.57 10.50 19.79
N GLU A 13 19.48 11.03 21.01
CA GLU A 13 19.85 10.31 22.24
C GLU A 13 18.70 9.46 22.79
N ALA A 14 17.45 9.76 22.43
CA ALA A 14 16.30 8.95 22.82
C ALA A 14 16.37 7.54 22.18
N ALA A 15 16.03 6.52 22.97
CA ALA A 15 15.87 5.17 22.45
C ALA A 15 14.74 5.12 21.42
N PHE A 16 14.94 4.37 20.33
CA PHE A 16 13.91 4.20 19.32
C PHE A 16 12.66 3.53 19.94
N PRO A 17 11.49 4.19 19.97
CA PRO A 17 10.32 3.67 20.66
C PRO A 17 9.85 2.34 20.07
N ALA A 18 9.36 1.45 20.93
CA ALA A 18 8.57 0.30 20.48
C ALA A 18 7.22 0.78 19.88
N PRO A 19 6.54 -0.01 19.02
CA PRO A 19 5.25 0.38 18.46
C PRO A 19 4.23 0.75 19.55
N GLY A 20 3.51 1.85 19.36
CA GLY A 20 2.55 2.41 20.31
C GLY A 20 3.18 3.11 21.52
N LYS A 21 4.52 3.22 21.61
CA LYS A 21 5.21 3.94 22.69
C LYS A 21 5.53 5.37 22.29
N THR A 22 5.52 6.24 23.28
CA THR A 22 5.77 7.67 23.14
C THR A 22 7.13 8.03 23.72
N VAL A 23 7.90 8.81 22.98
CA VAL A 23 9.08 9.52 23.48
C VAL A 23 8.70 10.97 23.71
N THR A 24 9.03 11.50 24.88
CA THR A 24 8.82 12.91 25.22
C THR A 24 10.15 13.62 25.25
N LEU A 25 10.26 14.71 24.49
CA LEU A 25 11.47 15.48 24.29
C LEU A 25 11.30 16.88 24.83
N LYS A 26 12.31 17.37 25.52
CA LYS A 26 12.35 18.77 25.97
C LYS A 26 12.88 19.63 24.84
N SER A 27 12.07 20.58 24.36
CA SER A 27 12.45 21.56 23.35
C SER A 27 12.29 22.96 23.91
N PHE A 28 13.18 23.88 23.52
CA PHE A 28 12.95 25.30 23.76
C PHE A 28 12.36 25.88 22.47
N ILE A 29 11.21 26.54 22.55
CA ILE A 29 10.58 27.21 21.41
C ILE A 29 10.67 28.71 21.67
N PRO A 30 11.20 29.52 20.72
CA PRO A 30 11.18 30.96 20.85
C PRO A 30 9.74 31.43 21.12
N ASP A 31 9.56 32.41 22.02
CA ASP A 31 8.26 32.97 22.44
C ASP A 31 7.37 32.07 23.32
N SER A 32 7.55 30.75 23.31
CA SER A 32 6.75 29.81 24.15
C SER A 32 7.54 29.19 25.33
N GLY A 33 8.86 29.30 25.33
CA GLY A 33 9.71 28.80 26.41
C GLY A 33 10.01 27.31 26.29
N THR A 34 10.11 26.61 27.42
CA THR A 34 10.39 25.16 27.43
C THR A 34 9.11 24.36 27.25
N GLU A 35 9.03 23.58 26.17
CA GLU A 35 7.91 22.68 25.89
C GLU A 35 8.35 21.21 25.83
N PHE A 36 7.38 20.33 26.02
CA PHE A 36 7.55 18.88 25.91
C PHE A 36 6.87 18.38 24.64
N ILE A 37 7.66 17.99 23.64
CA ILE A 37 7.17 17.43 22.39
C ILE A 37 7.04 15.92 22.56
N SER A 38 5.84 15.38 22.34
CA SER A 38 5.58 13.94 22.45
C SER A 38 5.44 13.31 21.07
N LEU A 39 6.26 12.30 20.80
CA LEU A 39 6.30 11.57 19.53
C LEU A 39 5.97 10.11 19.79
N THR A 40 4.86 9.64 19.23
CA THR A 40 4.39 8.27 19.40
C THR A 40 4.68 7.47 18.15
N ARG A 41 5.34 6.32 18.29
CA ARG A 41 5.49 5.38 17.17
C ARG A 41 4.12 4.73 16.88
N PRO A 42 3.64 4.74 15.63
CA PRO A 42 2.42 4.02 15.24
C PRO A 42 2.49 2.51 15.60
N LEU A 43 1.32 1.90 15.78
CA LEU A 43 1.21 0.45 16.09
C LEU A 43 1.57 -0.42 14.87
N ASP A 44 1.18 0.03 13.68
CA ASP A 44 1.55 -0.54 12.41
C ASP A 44 1.81 0.58 11.38
N SER A 45 2.24 0.20 10.18
CA SER A 45 2.53 1.13 9.08
C SER A 45 1.28 1.53 8.28
N HIS A 46 0.07 1.24 8.76
CA HIS A 46 -1.16 1.60 8.04
C HIS A 46 -1.28 3.12 7.99
N LEU A 47 -1.22 3.69 6.78
CA LEU A 47 -1.34 5.13 6.50
C LEU A 47 -0.18 6.00 7.03
N GLU A 48 0.96 5.42 7.40
CA GLU A 48 2.10 6.19 7.88
C GLU A 48 2.74 7.04 6.74
N HIS A 49 2.75 8.36 6.91
CA HIS A 49 3.25 9.33 5.92
C HIS A 49 2.56 9.27 4.54
N VAL A 50 1.28 8.91 4.53
CA VAL A 50 0.50 8.81 3.30
C VAL A 50 -0.41 10.02 3.13
N ASP A 51 -0.51 10.53 1.90
CA ASP A 51 -1.50 11.53 1.53
C ASP A 51 -2.18 11.12 0.21
N PHE A 52 -3.32 10.44 0.34
CA PHE A 52 -4.11 10.00 -0.81
C PHE A 52 -4.77 11.17 -1.54
N SER A 53 -4.87 12.35 -0.93
CA SER A 53 -5.40 13.52 -1.61
C SER A 53 -4.56 13.84 -2.86
N ALA A 54 -3.23 13.69 -2.79
CA ALA A 54 -2.36 13.93 -3.94
C ALA A 54 -2.73 13.05 -5.16
N LEU A 55 -2.99 11.76 -4.97
CA LEU A 55 -3.45 10.87 -6.04
C LEU A 55 -4.81 11.29 -6.60
N LEU A 56 -5.74 11.64 -5.72
CA LEU A 56 -7.10 12.03 -6.11
C LEU A 56 -7.16 13.35 -6.89
N HIS A 57 -6.23 14.26 -6.61
CA HIS A 57 -6.10 15.50 -7.39
C HIS A 57 -5.53 15.26 -8.79
N CYS A 58 -4.69 14.24 -8.97
CA CYS A 58 -4.01 13.96 -10.23
C CYS A 58 -4.71 12.92 -11.12
N LEU A 59 -5.50 12.00 -10.54
CA LEU A 59 -5.96 10.80 -11.23
C LEU A 59 -7.42 10.48 -10.88
N HIS A 60 -8.18 9.99 -11.85
CA HIS A 60 -9.49 9.39 -11.58
C HIS A 60 -9.35 8.00 -10.96
N PHE A 61 -10.44 7.50 -10.36
CA PHE A 61 -10.45 6.22 -9.65
C PHE A 61 -10.06 5.05 -10.56
N GLU A 62 -10.42 5.11 -11.84
CA GLU A 62 -10.09 4.09 -12.83
C GLU A 62 -8.57 3.97 -13.05
N GLN A 63 -7.85 5.08 -13.08
CA GLN A 63 -6.39 5.11 -13.19
C GLN A 63 -5.75 4.59 -11.90
N ILE A 64 -6.23 5.02 -10.73
CA ILE A 64 -5.73 4.56 -9.43
C ILE A 64 -5.86 3.03 -9.31
N ILE A 65 -6.98 2.47 -9.77
CA ILE A 65 -7.17 1.01 -9.76
C ILE A 65 -6.23 0.31 -10.73
N GLN A 66 -5.94 0.87 -11.91
CA GLN A 66 -4.99 0.29 -12.86
C GLN A 66 -3.54 0.36 -12.37
N ILE A 67 -3.17 1.43 -11.66
CA ILE A 67 -1.90 1.55 -10.94
C ILE A 67 -1.82 0.47 -9.86
N PHE A 68 -2.87 0.33 -9.04
CA PHE A 68 -2.95 -0.73 -8.04
C PHE A 68 -2.85 -2.13 -8.66
N ALA A 69 -3.54 -2.37 -9.78
CA ALA A 69 -3.49 -3.63 -10.52
C ALA A 69 -2.06 -3.98 -11.01
N SER A 70 -1.34 -2.97 -11.50
CA SER A 70 0.06 -3.11 -11.92
C SER A 70 0.98 -3.35 -10.72
N ALA A 71 0.75 -2.64 -9.62
CA ALA A 71 1.56 -2.74 -8.41
C ALA A 71 1.39 -4.11 -7.73
N VAL A 72 0.17 -4.66 -7.63
CA VAL A 72 -0.03 -5.99 -7.04
C VAL A 72 0.60 -7.12 -7.86
N LEU A 73 0.91 -6.90 -9.14
CA LEU A 73 1.67 -7.85 -9.96
C LEU A 73 3.15 -7.48 -10.09
N GLU A 74 3.64 -6.53 -9.28
CA GLU A 74 5.04 -6.11 -9.27
C GLU A 74 5.53 -5.67 -10.66
N ARG A 75 4.75 -4.84 -11.35
CA ARG A 75 5.17 -4.25 -12.63
C ARG A 75 6.12 -3.08 -12.45
N LYS A 76 6.76 -2.70 -13.54
CA LYS A 76 7.52 -1.45 -13.64
C LYS A 76 6.55 -0.28 -13.78
N ILE A 77 6.57 0.64 -12.83
CA ILE A 77 5.68 1.80 -12.80
C ILE A 77 6.52 3.06 -12.69
N ILE A 78 6.33 3.97 -13.64
CA ILE A 78 6.96 5.29 -13.66
C ILE A 78 5.87 6.34 -13.51
N PHE A 79 6.05 7.26 -12.58
CA PHE A 79 5.19 8.44 -12.43
C PHE A 79 5.93 9.67 -12.94
N LEU A 80 5.24 10.52 -13.68
CA LEU A 80 5.73 11.80 -14.16
C LEU A 80 4.93 12.94 -13.53
N ALA A 81 5.62 13.92 -12.96
CA ALA A 81 5.01 15.17 -12.48
C ALA A 81 6.02 16.32 -12.56
N GLU A 82 5.52 17.56 -12.61
CA GLU A 82 6.36 18.76 -12.53
C GLU A 82 6.89 18.99 -11.10
N GLY A 83 6.00 18.89 -10.11
CA GLY A 83 6.31 19.15 -8.71
C GLY A 83 6.84 17.92 -7.95
N LEU A 84 7.97 18.08 -7.26
CA LEU A 84 8.57 17.02 -6.43
C LEU A 84 7.66 16.57 -5.27
N SER A 85 6.86 17.49 -4.72
CA SER A 85 5.88 17.17 -3.66
C SER A 85 4.81 16.23 -4.21
N THR A 86 4.14 16.63 -5.30
CA THR A 86 3.12 15.81 -5.97
C THR A 86 3.67 14.44 -6.36
N LEU A 87 4.86 14.41 -6.94
CA LEU A 87 5.52 13.18 -7.37
C LEU A 87 5.75 12.22 -6.19
N SER A 88 6.41 12.69 -5.13
CA SER A 88 6.73 11.85 -3.98
C SER A 88 5.46 11.41 -3.24
N GLN A 89 4.52 12.32 -2.99
CA GLN A 89 3.24 12.01 -2.32
C GLN A 89 2.41 10.98 -3.10
N CYS A 90 2.28 11.12 -4.43
CA CYS A 90 1.54 10.17 -5.25
C CYS A 90 2.15 8.76 -5.21
N ILE A 91 3.48 8.65 -5.24
CA ILE A 91 4.17 7.36 -5.22
C ILE A 91 4.06 6.70 -3.85
N HIS A 92 4.20 7.46 -2.76
CA HIS A 92 3.94 6.96 -1.40
C HIS A 92 2.50 6.47 -1.24
N ALA A 93 1.54 7.24 -1.75
CA ALA A 93 0.14 6.84 -1.73
C ALA A 93 -0.14 5.60 -2.58
N ALA A 94 0.46 5.49 -3.77
CA ALA A 94 0.30 4.30 -4.63
C ALA A 94 0.87 3.04 -3.97
N ALA A 95 2.03 3.13 -3.32
CA ALA A 95 2.60 2.05 -2.53
C ALA A 95 1.71 1.68 -1.32
N ALA A 96 1.10 2.67 -0.66
CA ALA A 96 0.23 2.46 0.50
C ALA A 96 -1.07 1.70 0.16
N LEU A 97 -1.53 1.73 -1.09
CA LEU A 97 -2.66 0.90 -1.55
C LEU A 97 -2.38 -0.60 -1.40
N LEU A 98 -1.12 -1.00 -1.32
CA LEU A 98 -0.71 -2.40 -1.17
C LEU A 98 -0.87 -2.95 0.24
N TYR A 99 -1.14 -2.09 1.26
CA TYR A 99 -1.30 -2.54 2.64
C TYR A 99 -2.30 -3.72 2.73
N PRO A 100 -1.94 -4.84 3.41
CA PRO A 100 -0.84 -5.02 4.37
C PRO A 100 0.52 -5.41 3.76
N PHE A 101 0.62 -5.50 2.43
CA PHE A 101 1.84 -5.83 1.74
C PHE A 101 2.72 -4.59 1.59
N SER A 102 4.03 -4.78 1.61
CA SER A 102 5.02 -3.71 1.40
C SER A 102 5.75 -3.96 0.10
N TRP A 103 5.89 -2.92 -0.73
CA TRP A 103 6.65 -2.99 -1.97
C TRP A 103 8.05 -3.56 -1.73
N ALA A 104 8.41 -4.58 -2.50
CA ALA A 104 9.60 -5.40 -2.23
C ALA A 104 10.79 -5.08 -3.14
N HIS A 105 10.60 -4.21 -4.14
CA HIS A 105 11.57 -3.95 -5.20
C HIS A 105 12.08 -2.51 -5.17
N THR A 106 12.83 -2.12 -6.20
CA THR A 106 13.34 -0.75 -6.32
C THR A 106 12.21 0.27 -6.18
N TYR A 107 12.39 1.21 -5.26
CA TYR A 107 11.43 2.24 -4.91
C TYR A 107 12.15 3.58 -4.78
N ILE A 108 11.92 4.48 -5.74
CA ILE A 108 12.60 5.78 -5.80
C ILE A 108 11.54 6.87 -6.07
N PRO A 109 10.94 7.47 -5.03
CA PRO A 109 9.88 8.49 -5.19
C PRO A 109 10.31 9.69 -6.03
N VAL A 110 11.60 10.03 -6.01
CA VAL A 110 12.18 11.08 -6.86
C VAL A 110 13.52 10.59 -7.37
N VAL A 111 13.57 10.23 -8.65
CA VAL A 111 14.79 9.80 -9.34
C VAL A 111 15.63 11.04 -9.63
N PRO A 112 16.88 11.12 -9.12
CA PRO A 112 17.80 12.16 -9.54
C PRO A 112 18.25 11.90 -10.98
N GLU A 113 18.65 12.96 -11.69
CA GLU A 113 19.10 12.91 -13.09
C GLU A 113 20.20 11.85 -13.32
N SER A 114 21.16 11.75 -12.40
CA SER A 114 22.25 10.77 -12.48
C SER A 114 21.80 9.31 -12.39
N LEU A 115 20.55 9.04 -11.98
CA LEU A 115 19.98 7.70 -11.88
C LEU A 115 18.83 7.47 -12.87
N LEU A 116 18.65 8.31 -13.90
CA LEU A 116 17.60 8.11 -14.90
C LEU A 116 17.69 6.76 -15.61
N ALA A 117 18.89 6.23 -15.80
CA ALA A 117 19.11 4.90 -16.37
C ALA A 117 18.42 3.75 -15.58
N THR A 118 17.95 4.00 -14.35
CA THR A 118 17.15 3.04 -13.57
C THR A 118 15.86 2.61 -14.30
N VAL A 119 15.30 3.46 -15.17
CA VAL A 119 14.08 3.12 -15.94
C VAL A 119 14.29 1.93 -16.90
N CYS A 120 15.54 1.63 -17.25
CA CYS A 120 15.93 0.49 -18.08
C CYS A 120 16.11 -0.81 -17.27
N CYS A 121 15.89 -0.80 -15.95
CA CYS A 121 16.11 -1.97 -15.11
C CYS A 121 15.18 -3.13 -15.51
N PRO A 122 15.68 -4.38 -15.61
CA PRO A 122 14.85 -5.52 -15.99
C PRO A 122 13.90 -5.97 -14.86
N THR A 123 14.22 -5.64 -13.60
CA THR A 123 13.40 -6.03 -12.45
C THR A 123 12.24 -5.05 -12.23
N PRO A 124 11.21 -5.44 -11.47
CA PRO A 124 10.16 -4.51 -11.04
C PRO A 124 10.72 -3.28 -10.36
N PHE A 125 10.06 -2.15 -10.54
CA PHE A 125 10.35 -0.92 -9.83
C PHE A 125 9.13 -0.01 -9.77
N MET A 126 9.12 0.90 -8.80
CA MET A 126 8.17 1.99 -8.71
C MET A 126 8.96 3.27 -8.51
N VAL A 127 8.96 4.15 -9.52
CA VAL A 127 9.83 5.34 -9.53
C VAL A 127 9.10 6.60 -9.97
N GLY A 128 9.57 7.73 -9.48
CA GLY A 128 9.09 9.05 -9.88
C GLY A 128 10.14 9.81 -10.65
N VAL A 129 9.78 10.28 -11.84
CA VAL A 129 10.65 11.08 -12.69
C VAL A 129 10.02 12.47 -12.89
N GLN A 130 10.84 13.51 -12.85
CA GLN A 130 10.35 14.86 -13.13
C GLN A 130 9.95 14.98 -14.60
N MET A 131 8.87 15.71 -14.88
CA MET A 131 8.32 15.88 -16.22
C MET A 131 9.33 16.39 -17.24
N ARG A 132 10.31 17.21 -16.81
CA ARG A 132 11.41 17.70 -17.66
C ARG A 132 12.24 16.60 -18.32
N PHE A 133 12.26 15.39 -17.75
CA PHE A 133 12.99 14.24 -18.29
C PHE A 133 12.08 13.27 -19.07
N GLN A 134 10.82 13.64 -19.36
CA GLN A 134 9.87 12.78 -20.06
C GLN A 134 10.45 12.26 -21.39
N GLN A 135 11.07 13.12 -22.20
CA GLN A 135 11.60 12.73 -23.50
C GLN A 135 12.71 11.68 -23.35
N GLU A 136 13.65 11.88 -22.42
CA GLU A 136 14.73 10.93 -22.14
C GLU A 136 14.20 9.56 -21.66
N VAL A 137 13.16 9.58 -20.82
CA VAL A 137 12.46 8.34 -20.41
C VAL A 137 11.81 7.66 -21.60
N MET A 138 11.11 8.39 -22.47
CA MET A 138 10.45 7.83 -23.65
C MET A 138 11.42 7.28 -24.70
N ASP A 139 12.62 7.87 -24.80
CA ASP A 139 13.68 7.42 -25.70
C ASP A 139 14.47 6.23 -25.13
N SER A 140 14.28 5.90 -23.85
CA SER A 140 14.94 4.78 -23.19
C SER A 140 14.29 3.43 -23.58
N PRO A 141 15.07 2.34 -23.70
CA PRO A 141 14.56 1.01 -24.02
C PRO A 141 13.81 0.42 -22.80
N MET A 142 12.51 0.71 -22.72
CA MET A 142 11.61 0.22 -21.68
C MET A 142 10.74 -0.92 -22.19
N GLU A 143 10.61 -1.99 -21.39
CA GLU A 143 9.72 -3.12 -21.66
C GLU A 143 8.71 -3.31 -20.52
N GLU A 144 7.44 -3.49 -20.88
CA GLU A 144 6.33 -3.75 -19.95
C GLU A 144 6.22 -2.73 -18.81
N VAL A 145 6.26 -1.44 -19.16
CA VAL A 145 6.18 -0.32 -18.21
C VAL A 145 4.79 0.34 -18.26
N LEU A 146 4.24 0.64 -17.07
CA LEU A 146 3.15 1.59 -16.92
C LEU A 146 3.73 2.99 -16.67
N LEU A 147 3.57 3.90 -17.63
CA LEU A 147 4.04 5.29 -17.54
C LEU A 147 2.86 6.23 -17.27
N VAL A 148 2.80 6.76 -16.06
CA VAL A 148 1.69 7.57 -15.53
C VAL A 148 2.04 9.05 -15.62
N ASN A 149 1.25 9.83 -16.34
CA ASN A 149 1.32 11.29 -16.35
C ASN A 149 0.37 11.85 -15.28
N LEU A 150 0.93 12.36 -14.17
CA LEU A 150 0.15 12.94 -13.07
C LEU A 150 -0.33 14.36 -13.35
N CYS A 151 0.20 15.03 -14.38
CA CYS A 151 -0.26 16.36 -14.78
C CYS A 151 -1.56 16.29 -15.59
N GLU A 152 -1.67 15.30 -16.48
CA GLU A 152 -2.85 15.11 -17.33
C GLU A 152 -3.82 14.05 -16.80
N GLY A 153 -3.40 13.24 -15.82
CA GLY A 153 -4.19 12.12 -15.31
C GLY A 153 -4.33 10.96 -16.30
N THR A 154 -3.34 10.79 -17.18
CA THR A 154 -3.34 9.83 -18.29
C THR A 154 -2.20 8.82 -18.16
N PHE A 155 -2.27 7.74 -18.96
CA PHE A 155 -1.16 6.82 -19.14
C PHE A 155 -0.54 7.09 -20.52
N LEU A 156 0.76 7.39 -20.52
CA LEU A 156 1.53 7.56 -21.76
C LEU A 156 1.93 6.20 -22.34
N LEU A 157 2.19 5.23 -21.47
CA LEU A 157 2.46 3.83 -21.82
C LEU A 157 1.66 2.92 -20.89
N SER A 158 1.18 1.80 -21.43
CA SER A 158 0.48 0.75 -20.69
C SER A 158 0.89 -0.60 -21.24
N VAL A 159 0.83 -1.63 -20.38
CA VAL A 159 1.09 -3.02 -20.79
C VAL A 159 -0.12 -3.58 -21.54
N GLY A 160 -1.32 -3.09 -21.25
CA GLY A 160 -2.53 -3.30 -22.04
C GLY A 160 -3.56 -4.26 -21.42
N ASP A 161 -3.20 -4.97 -20.35
CA ASP A 161 -4.08 -5.91 -19.63
C ASP A 161 -4.44 -5.42 -18.21
N GLU A 162 -4.13 -4.17 -17.84
CA GLU A 162 -4.33 -3.63 -16.48
C GLU A 162 -5.77 -3.79 -15.98
N LYS A 163 -6.74 -3.63 -16.87
CA LYS A 163 -8.17 -3.75 -16.60
C LYS A 163 -8.61 -5.19 -16.31
N ASP A 164 -7.84 -6.19 -16.75
CA ASP A 164 -8.17 -7.61 -16.66
C ASP A 164 -7.45 -8.33 -15.52
N ILE A 165 -6.51 -7.66 -14.84
CA ILE A 165 -5.74 -8.23 -13.72
C ILE A 165 -6.65 -8.53 -12.52
N LEU A 166 -7.48 -7.55 -12.13
CA LEU A 166 -8.31 -7.64 -10.93
C LEU A 166 -9.64 -8.34 -11.22
N PRO A 167 -10.23 -9.06 -10.25
CA PRO A 167 -11.56 -9.63 -10.42
C PRO A 167 -12.61 -8.50 -10.64
N PRO A 168 -13.41 -8.52 -11.72
CA PRO A 168 -14.27 -7.38 -12.09
C PRO A 168 -15.24 -6.93 -11.00
N LYS A 169 -15.80 -7.88 -10.25
CA LYS A 169 -16.68 -7.59 -9.12
C LYS A 169 -15.96 -6.81 -8.01
N LEU A 170 -14.71 -7.15 -7.70
CA LEU A 170 -13.96 -6.46 -6.66
C LEU A 170 -13.49 -5.07 -7.12
N GLN A 171 -13.18 -4.92 -8.40
CA GLN A 171 -12.93 -3.61 -9.00
C GLN A 171 -14.16 -2.70 -8.92
N GLY A 172 -15.34 -3.23 -9.26
CA GLY A 172 -16.60 -2.50 -9.09
C GLY A 172 -16.89 -2.14 -7.63
N ASP A 173 -16.64 -3.05 -6.68
CA ASP A 173 -16.76 -2.76 -5.25
C ASP A 173 -15.84 -1.58 -4.83
N ILE A 174 -14.60 -1.52 -5.35
CA ILE A 174 -13.66 -0.41 -5.05
C ILE A 174 -14.18 0.90 -5.64
N LEU A 175 -14.53 0.94 -6.94
CA LEU A 175 -15.05 2.14 -7.61
C LEU A 175 -16.28 2.71 -6.89
N ASN A 176 -17.24 1.84 -6.55
CA ASN A 176 -18.45 2.25 -5.85
C ASN A 176 -18.14 2.82 -4.47
N SER A 177 -17.20 2.22 -3.73
CA SER A 177 -16.84 2.70 -2.40
C SER A 177 -16.05 4.01 -2.44
N LEU A 178 -15.17 4.19 -3.43
CA LEU A 178 -14.41 5.43 -3.60
C LEU A 178 -15.32 6.59 -4.00
N GLY A 179 -16.28 6.35 -4.90
CA GLY A 179 -17.23 7.38 -5.36
C GLY A 179 -18.25 7.82 -4.31
N GLN A 180 -18.50 7.02 -3.27
CA GLN A 180 -19.43 7.38 -2.20
C GLN A 180 -18.76 8.30 -1.17
N GLY A 181 -19.38 9.44 -0.85
CA GLY A 181 -19.00 10.27 0.29
C GLY A 181 -17.69 11.04 0.17
N ILE A 182 -16.95 10.94 -0.94
CA ILE A 182 -15.65 11.59 -1.09
C ILE A 182 -15.73 13.13 -0.99
N ASN A 183 -16.84 13.71 -1.44
CA ASN A 183 -17.09 15.16 -1.39
C ASN A 183 -17.37 15.68 0.02
N GLU A 184 -17.63 14.79 0.99
CA GLU A 184 -17.94 15.16 2.37
C GLU A 184 -16.69 15.15 3.27
N LEU A 185 -15.57 14.61 2.78
CA LEU A 185 -14.32 14.46 3.53
C LEU A 185 -13.58 15.81 3.56
N LYS A 186 -13.12 16.22 4.76
CA LYS A 186 -12.50 17.54 4.97
C LYS A 186 -11.04 17.46 5.39
N THR A 187 -10.59 16.35 5.98
CA THR A 187 -9.22 16.21 6.47
C THR A 187 -8.47 15.13 5.69
N SER A 188 -7.13 15.22 5.68
CA SER A 188 -6.27 14.22 5.01
C SER A 188 -6.46 12.84 5.63
N GLU A 189 -6.63 12.75 6.95
CA GLU A 189 -6.87 11.48 7.66
C GLU A 189 -8.17 10.81 7.21
N GLN A 190 -9.24 11.59 7.08
CA GLN A 190 -10.54 11.08 6.59
C GLN A 190 -10.43 10.57 5.15
N ILE A 191 -9.76 11.33 4.29
CA ILE A 191 -9.49 10.92 2.90
C ILE A 191 -8.66 9.63 2.89
N ASN A 192 -7.64 9.55 3.73
CA ASN A 192 -6.75 8.40 3.77
C ASN A 192 -7.45 7.12 4.23
N GLU A 193 -8.26 7.20 5.28
CA GLU A 193 -9.08 6.07 5.75
C GLU A 193 -10.10 5.64 4.70
N HIS A 194 -10.78 6.60 4.07
CA HIS A 194 -11.77 6.36 3.03
C HIS A 194 -11.16 5.66 1.80
N VAL A 195 -10.01 6.16 1.33
CA VAL A 195 -9.33 5.60 0.16
C VAL A 195 -8.72 4.24 0.48
N SER A 196 -8.10 4.05 1.63
CA SER A 196 -7.44 2.78 1.98
C SER A 196 -8.43 1.64 2.22
N GLY A 197 -9.58 1.92 2.84
CA GLY A 197 -10.57 0.90 3.22
C GLY A 197 -10.95 -0.09 2.11
N PRO A 198 -11.34 0.35 0.90
CA PRO A 198 -11.68 -0.53 -0.22
C PRO A 198 -10.55 -1.48 -0.65
N PHE A 199 -9.30 -1.02 -0.65
CA PHE A 199 -8.14 -1.85 -1.02
C PHE A 199 -7.78 -2.85 0.08
N VAL A 200 -7.90 -2.45 1.35
CA VAL A 200 -7.80 -3.39 2.48
C VAL A 200 -8.86 -4.48 2.36
N GLN A 201 -10.11 -4.10 2.08
CA GLN A 201 -11.20 -5.05 1.88
C GLN A 201 -10.99 -5.96 0.67
N PHE A 202 -10.34 -5.46 -0.40
CA PHE A 202 -9.92 -6.29 -1.52
C PHE A 202 -8.99 -7.42 -1.04
N PHE A 203 -7.96 -7.11 -0.24
CA PHE A 203 -7.05 -8.12 0.29
C PHE A 203 -7.73 -9.05 1.29
N VAL A 204 -8.58 -8.56 2.19
CA VAL A 204 -9.38 -9.40 3.09
C VAL A 204 -10.22 -10.42 2.30
N LYS A 205 -10.88 -9.99 1.21
CA LYS A 205 -11.73 -10.85 0.38
C LYS A 205 -10.98 -11.82 -0.53
N THR A 206 -9.68 -11.62 -0.77
CA THR A 206 -8.86 -12.40 -1.71
C THR A 206 -7.85 -13.29 -1.02
N VAL A 207 -7.20 -12.79 0.03
CA VAL A 207 -6.09 -13.45 0.73
C VAL A 207 -6.31 -13.56 2.24
N GLY A 208 -7.35 -12.95 2.81
CA GLY A 208 -7.59 -12.95 4.26
C GLY A 208 -7.68 -14.32 4.93
N HIS A 209 -7.94 -15.40 4.17
CA HIS A 209 -7.96 -16.77 4.68
C HIS A 209 -6.55 -17.42 4.79
N TYR A 210 -5.47 -16.70 4.51
CA TYR A 210 -4.11 -17.24 4.45
C TYR A 210 -3.69 -17.99 5.72
N ALA A 211 -4.06 -17.49 6.90
CA ALA A 211 -3.65 -18.04 8.19
C ALA A 211 -4.09 -19.50 8.37
N SER A 212 -5.26 -19.88 7.81
CA SER A 212 -5.75 -21.27 7.84
C SER A 212 -4.92 -22.23 6.99
N TYR A 213 -4.00 -21.72 6.18
CA TYR A 213 -3.15 -22.49 5.28
C TYR A 213 -1.67 -22.45 5.68
N ILE A 214 -1.34 -21.93 6.87
CA ILE A 214 -0.02 -22.07 7.47
C ILE A 214 -0.05 -23.26 8.44
N LYS A 215 0.62 -24.36 8.07
CA LYS A 215 0.79 -25.50 8.97
C LYS A 215 2.03 -25.30 9.82
N ARG A 216 1.91 -25.48 11.14
CA ARG A 216 3.05 -25.35 12.05
C ARG A 216 3.57 -26.72 12.44
N GLU A 217 4.88 -26.86 12.39
CA GLU A 217 5.57 -28.04 12.89
C GLU A 217 5.79 -27.94 14.41
N ALA A 218 6.25 -29.04 15.01
CA ALA A 218 6.60 -29.08 16.43
C ALA A 218 7.70 -28.09 16.80
N SER A 219 8.59 -27.76 15.85
CA SER A 219 9.65 -26.74 15.97
C SER A 219 9.13 -25.30 16.07
N GLY A 220 7.83 -25.07 15.80
CA GLY A 220 7.22 -23.74 15.78
C GLY A 220 7.26 -23.04 14.42
N GLN A 221 8.08 -23.53 13.48
CA GLN A 221 8.15 -23.02 12.12
C GLN A 221 6.85 -23.28 11.35
N GLY A 222 6.31 -22.24 10.71
CA GLY A 222 5.17 -22.34 9.80
C GLY A 222 5.58 -22.71 8.38
N HIS A 223 4.73 -23.47 7.70
CA HIS A 223 4.85 -23.80 6.28
C HIS A 223 3.53 -23.53 5.56
N PHE A 224 3.56 -22.63 4.60
CA PHE A 224 2.41 -22.17 3.85
C PHE A 224 2.03 -23.11 2.70
N GLN A 225 0.75 -23.48 2.66
CA GLN A 225 0.21 -24.44 1.72
C GLN A 225 -0.39 -23.75 0.48
N GLU A 226 0.46 -23.21 -0.40
CA GLU A 226 0.05 -22.42 -1.58
C GLU A 226 -1.04 -23.09 -2.44
N ARG A 227 -0.88 -24.38 -2.76
CA ARG A 227 -1.83 -25.13 -3.59
C ARG A 227 -3.21 -25.22 -2.94
N SER A 228 -3.26 -25.49 -1.64
CA SER A 228 -4.50 -25.61 -0.87
C SER A 228 -5.16 -24.24 -0.70
N PHE A 229 -4.37 -23.21 -0.42
CA PHE A 229 -4.82 -21.82 -0.32
C PHE A 229 -5.49 -21.34 -1.61
N CYS A 230 -4.88 -21.59 -2.76
CA CYS A 230 -5.45 -21.22 -4.07
C CYS A 230 -6.73 -22.02 -4.38
N LYS A 231 -6.78 -23.31 -4.03
CA LYS A 231 -7.96 -24.17 -4.25
C LYS A 231 -9.17 -23.74 -3.42
N ALA A 232 -8.94 -23.18 -2.23
CA ALA A 232 -9.97 -22.70 -1.32
C ALA A 232 -10.82 -21.55 -1.91
N VAL A 233 -10.25 -20.77 -2.82
CA VAL A 233 -10.93 -19.66 -3.48
C VAL A 233 -11.96 -20.22 -4.47
N THR A 234 -13.25 -20.05 -4.21
CA THR A 234 -14.34 -20.64 -5.01
C THR A 234 -14.59 -19.91 -6.33
N SER A 235 -14.48 -18.57 -6.34
CA SER A 235 -14.68 -17.77 -7.54
C SER A 235 -13.55 -17.96 -8.54
N LYS A 236 -13.88 -18.27 -9.81
CA LYS A 236 -12.90 -18.48 -10.90
C LYS A 236 -12.04 -17.24 -11.16
N THR A 237 -12.63 -16.04 -11.18
CA THR A 237 -11.92 -14.78 -11.43
C THR A 237 -11.01 -14.42 -10.27
N LYS A 238 -11.49 -14.53 -9.03
CA LYS A 238 -10.65 -14.36 -7.83
C LYS A 238 -9.51 -15.36 -7.79
N ARG A 239 -9.77 -16.64 -8.10
CA ARG A 239 -8.75 -17.69 -8.12
C ARG A 239 -7.68 -17.40 -9.17
N ARG A 240 -8.05 -16.88 -10.34
CA ARG A 240 -7.10 -16.47 -11.38
C ARG A 240 -6.16 -15.38 -10.87
N PHE A 241 -6.71 -14.33 -10.27
CA PHE A 241 -5.92 -13.27 -9.64
C PHE A 241 -5.00 -13.84 -8.55
N VAL A 242 -5.55 -14.57 -7.57
CA VAL A 242 -4.78 -15.12 -6.45
C VAL A 242 -3.64 -16.01 -6.94
N LYS A 243 -3.84 -16.84 -7.96
CA LYS A 243 -2.76 -17.66 -8.55
C LYS A 243 -1.60 -16.85 -9.12
N LYS A 244 -1.86 -15.66 -9.69
CA LYS A 244 -0.80 -14.73 -10.11
C LYS A 244 -0.17 -14.06 -8.89
N PHE A 245 -1.01 -13.54 -7.99
CA PHE A 245 -0.57 -12.78 -6.82
C PHE A 245 0.31 -13.58 -5.85
N VAL A 246 0.04 -14.88 -5.62
CA VAL A 246 0.88 -15.70 -4.73
C VAL A 246 2.31 -15.91 -5.23
N LYS A 247 2.60 -15.54 -6.49
CA LYS A 247 3.94 -15.64 -7.09
C LYS A 247 4.78 -14.39 -6.93
N THR A 248 4.22 -13.34 -6.33
CA THR A 248 4.91 -12.07 -6.12
C THR A 248 5.79 -12.10 -4.89
N GLN A 249 6.83 -11.27 -4.88
CA GLN A 249 7.67 -11.07 -3.71
C GLN A 249 6.90 -10.39 -2.57
N LEU A 250 5.98 -9.48 -2.87
CA LEU A 250 4.99 -8.88 -1.95
C LEU A 250 4.35 -9.97 -1.07
N PHE A 251 3.74 -10.96 -1.72
CA PHE A 251 3.03 -12.03 -1.02
C PHE A 251 4.00 -12.94 -0.27
N SER A 252 5.15 -13.24 -0.87
CA SER A 252 6.19 -14.08 -0.25
C SER A 252 6.67 -13.49 1.09
N LEU A 253 7.03 -12.21 1.12
CA LEU A 253 7.50 -11.54 2.34
C LEU A 253 6.43 -11.52 3.43
N PHE A 254 5.18 -11.21 3.06
CA PHE A 254 4.05 -11.22 3.99
C PHE A 254 3.84 -12.59 4.63
N ILE A 255 3.89 -13.67 3.84
CA ILE A 255 3.73 -15.03 4.35
C ILE A 255 4.92 -15.46 5.20
N GLN A 256 6.15 -15.14 4.80
CA GLN A 256 7.35 -15.47 5.59
C GLN A 256 7.28 -14.85 7.00
N GLU A 257 6.77 -13.63 7.11
CA GLU A 257 6.55 -12.99 8.42
C GLU A 257 5.47 -13.71 9.24
N ALA A 258 4.37 -14.09 8.60
CA ALA A 258 3.29 -14.85 9.24
C ALA A 258 3.73 -16.27 9.67
N GLU A 259 4.64 -16.91 8.94
CA GLU A 259 5.20 -18.21 9.27
C GLU A 259 6.06 -18.15 10.54
N LYS A 260 6.84 -17.08 10.71
CA LYS A 260 7.71 -16.85 11.88
C LYS A 260 6.92 -16.55 13.16
N SER A 261 5.84 -15.77 13.06
CA SER A 261 5.10 -15.34 14.25
C SER A 261 3.95 -16.27 14.59
N ARG A 262 3.95 -16.86 15.81
CA ARG A 262 2.80 -17.66 16.32
C ARG A 262 1.58 -16.79 16.62
N ASN A 263 1.82 -15.58 17.12
CA ASN A 263 0.82 -14.58 17.48
C ASN A 263 1.25 -13.25 16.84
N PRO A 264 0.98 -13.02 15.54
CA PRO A 264 1.25 -11.74 14.94
C PRO A 264 0.51 -10.66 15.74
N PRO A 265 1.14 -9.51 16.05
CA PRO A 265 0.45 -8.40 16.68
C PRO A 265 -0.81 -8.07 15.87
N ALA A 266 -1.92 -7.82 16.56
CA ALA A 266 -3.22 -7.57 15.94
C ALA A 266 -3.23 -6.21 15.21
N GLY A 267 -2.58 -6.14 14.05
CA GLY A 267 -2.57 -4.98 13.17
C GLY A 267 -3.94 -4.75 12.53
N TYR A 268 -4.10 -3.60 11.87
CA TYR A 268 -5.36 -3.20 11.27
C TYR A 268 -5.92 -4.25 10.29
N PHE A 269 -5.06 -4.86 9.48
CA PHE A 269 -5.47 -5.94 8.56
C PHE A 269 -6.07 -7.16 9.26
N GLN A 270 -5.46 -7.63 10.34
CA GLN A 270 -5.96 -8.79 11.09
C GLN A 270 -7.31 -8.50 11.71
N LYS A 271 -7.50 -7.28 12.24
CA LYS A 271 -8.80 -6.80 12.72
C LYS A 271 -9.85 -6.84 11.60
N LYS A 272 -9.52 -6.36 10.40
CA LYS A 272 -10.44 -6.41 9.24
C LYS A 272 -10.77 -7.81 8.77
N ILE A 273 -9.85 -8.77 8.87
CA ILE A 273 -10.15 -10.19 8.62
C ILE A 273 -11.22 -10.71 9.59
N LEU A 274 -11.04 -10.47 10.89
CA LEU A 274 -11.98 -10.92 11.93
C LEU A 274 -13.37 -10.30 11.74
N GLU A 275 -13.44 -8.98 11.51
CA GLU A 275 -14.70 -8.28 11.20
C GLU A 275 -15.43 -8.92 10.02
N TYR A 276 -14.71 -9.26 8.95
CA TYR A 276 -15.28 -9.88 7.76
C TYR A 276 -15.77 -11.32 8.02
N GLU A 277 -15.04 -12.11 8.80
CA GLU A 277 -15.45 -13.46 9.17
C GLU A 277 -16.72 -13.45 10.03
N GLU A 278 -16.83 -12.52 10.98
CA GLU A 278 -18.01 -12.32 11.81
C GLU A 278 -19.23 -11.94 10.98
N GLN A 279 -19.09 -10.97 10.06
CA GLN A 279 -20.17 -10.59 9.14
C GLN A 279 -20.63 -11.77 8.28
N LYS A 280 -19.70 -12.61 7.83
CA LYS A 280 -20.02 -13.81 7.06
C LYS A 280 -20.76 -14.87 7.89
N LYS A 281 -20.39 -15.04 9.16
CA LYS A 281 -21.10 -15.92 10.11
C LYS A 281 -22.53 -15.42 10.37
N GLN A 282 -22.71 -14.12 10.57
CA GLN A 282 -24.02 -13.51 10.79
C GLN A 282 -24.94 -13.59 9.56
N LYS A 283 -24.40 -13.42 8.34
CA LYS A 283 -25.20 -13.61 7.11
C LYS A 283 -25.68 -15.06 6.97
N LYS A 284 -24.81 -16.02 7.24
CA LYS A 284 -25.16 -17.45 7.23
C LYS A 284 -26.17 -17.86 8.30
N SER A 285 -26.14 -17.25 9.49
CA SER A 285 -27.14 -17.53 10.52
C SER A 285 -28.50 -16.96 10.12
N LYS A 286 -28.56 -15.73 9.60
CA LYS A 286 -29.81 -15.12 9.08
C LYS A 286 -30.42 -15.92 7.93
N GLU A 287 -29.62 -16.41 6.98
CA GLU A 287 -30.11 -17.27 5.88
C GLU A 287 -30.66 -18.64 6.35
N LYS A 288 -30.21 -19.13 7.52
CA LYS A 288 -30.70 -20.38 8.12
C LYS A 288 -31.97 -20.21 8.94
N THR A 289 -32.27 -19.00 9.41
CA THR A 289 -33.49 -18.70 10.20
C THR A 289 -34.69 -18.35 9.30
N VAL A 290 -34.44 -18.06 8.02
CA VAL A 290 -35.48 -17.69 7.02
C VAL A 290 -35.87 -18.88 6.13
N LYS A 291 -35.31 -20.07 6.39
CA LYS A 291 -35.71 -21.36 5.78
C LYS A 291 -36.34 -22.25 6.83
#